data_AF-G5R4R1-F1
#
_entry.id   AF-G5R4R1-F1
#
_cell.length_a   1.000
_cell.length_b   1.000
_cell.length_c   1.000
_cell.angle_alpha   90.00
_cell.angle_beta   90.00
_cell.angle_gamma   90.00
#
_symmetry.space_group_name_H-M   'P 1'
#
loop_
_entity.id
_entity.type
_entity.pdbx_description
1 polymer ?
#
loop_
_entity_poly.entity_id
_entity_poly.type
_entity_poly.pdbx_seq_one_letter_code
_entity_poly.pdbx_strand_id
1 'polypeptide(L)'
;MRLQPLDEMALALFVSVAVHIKSHKANISFAAQLGEKLKGSTSCVSGLRFERLQKASDPETFCQLLIQAVKIRGTEGVNVLSLADGIFLWMEEWQRRENHQPEFRNPFERNRIRWANEYLSTSRGK
;
A
#
# COMPACT_ATOMS: atom_id res chain seq x y z
N MET A 1 -15.98 -21.12 -5.44
CA MET A 1 -14.52 -20.98 -5.60
C MET A 1 -13.93 -20.89 -4.20
N ARG A 2 -13.04 -21.81 -3.79
CA ARG A 2 -12.32 -21.69 -2.51
C ARG A 2 -11.09 -20.82 -2.75
N LEU A 3 -10.89 -19.80 -1.91
CA LEU A 3 -9.68 -18.99 -1.91
C LEU A 3 -8.52 -19.84 -1.38
N GLN A 4 -7.28 -19.55 -1.82
CA GLN A 4 -6.12 -20.16 -1.19
C GLN A 4 -5.91 -19.51 0.19
N PRO A 5 -5.27 -20.20 1.16
CA PRO A 5 -5.06 -19.63 2.50
C PRO A 5 -4.37 -18.25 2.49
N LEU A 6 -3.43 -18.04 1.57
CA LEU A 6 -2.76 -16.75 1.40
C LEU A 6 -3.71 -15.64 0.94
N ASP A 7 -4.61 -15.96 0.00
CA ASP A 7 -5.62 -15.02 -0.50
C ASP A 7 -6.63 -14.67 0.59
N GLU A 8 -6.97 -15.62 1.47
CA GLU A 8 -7.83 -15.38 2.63
C GLU A 8 -7.16 -14.39 3.62
N MET A 9 -5.87 -14.56 3.89
CA MET A 9 -5.11 -13.64 4.73
C MET A 9 -4.99 -12.24 4.09
N ALA A 10 -4.69 -12.17 2.79
CA ALA A 10 -4.64 -10.91 2.06
C ALA A 10 -5.99 -10.19 2.05
N LEU A 11 -7.09 -10.94 1.86
CA LEU A 11 -8.43 -10.42 1.93
C LEU A 11 -8.77 -9.91 3.33
N ALA A 12 -8.42 -10.65 4.39
CA ALA A 12 -8.64 -10.22 5.77
C ALA A 12 -7.88 -8.92 6.09
N LEU A 13 -6.62 -8.80 5.64
CA LEU A 13 -5.82 -7.58 5.79
C LEU A 13 -6.46 -6.43 5.02
N PHE A 14 -6.84 -6.66 3.76
CA PHE A 14 -7.52 -5.66 2.94
C PHE A 14 -8.81 -5.17 3.59
N VAL A 15 -9.69 -6.07 4.06
CA VAL A 15 -10.95 -5.69 4.72
C VAL A 15 -10.68 -4.87 5.99
N SER A 16 -9.67 -5.26 6.78
CA SER A 16 -9.26 -4.54 7.99
C SER A 16 -8.86 -3.09 7.68
N VAL A 17 -8.17 -2.86 6.57
CA VAL A 17 -7.82 -1.52 6.09
C VAL A 17 -9.04 -0.82 5.47
N ALA A 18 -9.85 -1.54 4.69
CA ALA A 18 -10.91 -1.01 3.87
C ALA A 18 -12.06 -0.39 4.67
N VAL A 19 -12.36 -0.93 5.86
CA VAL A 19 -13.37 -0.37 6.78
C VAL A 19 -13.06 1.09 7.17
N HIS A 20 -11.81 1.52 7.09
CA HIS A 20 -11.42 2.91 7.38
C HIS A 20 -11.52 3.86 6.17
N ILE A 21 -11.79 3.34 4.97
CA ILE A 21 -11.87 4.14 3.74
C ILE A 21 -13.18 4.93 3.73
N LYS A 22 -13.08 6.25 3.53
CA LYS A 22 -14.26 7.13 3.47
C LYS A 22 -14.87 7.27 2.07
N SER A 23 -14.04 7.16 1.03
CA SER A 23 -14.47 7.30 -0.36
C SER A 23 -13.50 6.59 -1.30
N HIS A 24 -14.03 6.02 -2.37
CA HIS A 24 -13.23 5.49 -3.47
C HIS A 24 -12.82 6.60 -4.44
N LYS A 25 -11.53 6.69 -4.76
CA LYS A 25 -10.99 7.60 -5.79
C LYS A 25 -10.06 6.85 -6.74
N ALA A 26 -10.51 6.63 -7.97
CA ALA A 26 -9.78 5.80 -8.95
C ALA A 26 -8.70 6.56 -9.77
N ASN A 27 -8.54 7.87 -9.58
CA ASN A 27 -7.73 8.72 -10.48
C ASN A 27 -6.27 8.25 -10.65
N ILE A 28 -5.58 8.03 -9.53
CA ILE A 28 -4.19 7.56 -9.51
C ILE A 28 -4.06 6.44 -8.47
N SER A 29 -2.93 5.74 -8.47
CA SER A 29 -2.71 4.60 -7.58
C SER A 29 -2.70 5.00 -6.10
N PHE A 30 -2.91 4.03 -5.22
CA PHE A 30 -2.92 4.22 -3.78
C PHE A 30 -1.61 4.85 -3.29
N ALA A 31 -0.46 4.38 -3.78
CA ALA A 31 0.85 4.88 -3.38
C ALA A 31 1.11 6.29 -3.95
N ALA A 32 0.71 6.58 -5.19
CA ALA A 32 0.77 7.93 -5.75
C ALA A 32 -0.07 8.91 -4.92
N GLN A 33 -1.28 8.51 -4.50
CA GLN A 33 -2.12 9.34 -3.63
C GLN A 33 -1.50 9.60 -2.24
N LEU A 34 -0.54 8.79 -1.77
CA LEU A 34 0.19 9.08 -0.52
C LEU A 34 1.20 10.22 -0.70
N GLY A 35 1.74 10.38 -1.90
CA GLY A 35 2.69 11.45 -2.26
C GLY A 35 2.02 12.79 -2.60
N GLU A 36 0.72 12.81 -2.87
CA GLU A 36 -0.05 14.03 -3.19
C GLU A 36 -0.01 15.08 -2.08
N LYS A 37 0.01 16.36 -2.46
CA LYS A 37 -0.09 17.50 -1.54
C LYS A 37 -1.57 17.89 -1.37
N LEU A 38 -2.22 17.43 -0.31
CA LEU A 38 -3.66 17.67 -0.11
C LEU A 38 -3.98 19.06 0.46
N LYS A 39 -3.17 19.58 1.39
CA LYS A 39 -3.38 20.90 2.03
C LYS A 39 -2.04 21.55 2.40
N GLY A 40 -1.28 21.99 1.40
CA GLY A 40 -0.02 22.72 1.60
C GLY A 40 1.10 22.27 0.69
N SER A 41 2.34 22.53 1.09
CA SER A 41 3.54 22.19 0.30
C SER A 41 4.06 20.77 0.52
N THR A 42 3.60 20.07 1.56
CA THR A 42 4.08 18.73 1.92
C THR A 42 3.11 17.63 1.50
N SER A 43 3.67 16.49 1.10
CA SER A 43 2.91 15.27 0.81
C SER A 43 2.02 14.87 1.98
N CYS A 44 0.85 14.33 1.65
CA CYS A 44 -0.16 13.82 2.57
C CYS A 44 0.44 12.86 3.60
N VAL A 45 1.20 11.89 3.12
CA VAL A 45 2.07 11.07 3.94
C VAL A 45 3.50 11.55 3.73
N SER A 46 4.19 11.87 4.82
CA SER A 46 5.59 12.28 4.74
C SER A 46 6.50 11.12 4.30
N GLY A 47 7.64 11.45 3.69
CA GLY A 47 8.60 10.45 3.22
C GLY A 47 9.02 9.45 4.31
N LEU A 48 9.22 9.92 5.55
CA LEU A 48 9.56 9.04 6.67
C LEU A 48 8.44 8.05 7.03
N ARG A 49 7.17 8.47 6.98
CA ARG A 49 6.03 7.57 7.24
C ARG A 49 5.88 6.56 6.10
N PHE A 50 6.08 7.01 4.86
CA PHE A 50 6.04 6.14 3.70
C PHE A 50 7.20 5.12 3.69
N GLU A 51 8.40 5.53 4.12
CA GLU A 51 9.54 4.62 4.28
C GLU A 51 9.28 3.57 5.35
N ARG A 52 8.66 3.94 6.48
CA ARG A 52 8.22 2.98 7.51
C ARG A 52 7.22 1.98 6.94
N LEU A 53 6.23 2.43 6.17
CA LEU A 53 5.28 1.55 5.49
C LEU A 53 6.00 0.54 4.57
N GLN A 54 6.96 1.00 3.77
CA GLN A 54 7.73 0.14 2.87
C GLN A 54 8.65 -0.86 3.60
N LYS A 55 9.07 -0.55 4.83
CA LYS A 55 9.94 -1.40 5.65
C LYS A 55 9.18 -2.38 6.54
N ALA A 56 7.85 -2.38 6.51
CA ALA A 56 7.04 -3.32 7.28
C ALA A 56 7.41 -4.76 6.90
N SER A 57 7.81 -5.54 7.91
CA SER A 57 8.30 -6.90 7.73
C SER A 57 7.23 -7.96 7.96
N ASP A 58 6.22 -7.65 8.77
CA ASP A 58 5.15 -8.55 9.21
C ASP A 58 3.74 -7.99 8.88
N PRO A 59 2.71 -8.87 8.75
CA PRO A 59 1.38 -8.46 8.32
C PRO A 59 0.67 -7.51 9.29
N GLU A 60 0.90 -7.65 10.60
CA GLU A 60 0.24 -6.83 11.61
C GLU A 60 0.71 -5.38 11.52
N THR A 61 2.04 -5.17 11.53
CA THR A 61 2.65 -3.85 11.36
C THR A 61 2.25 -3.22 10.03
N PHE A 62 2.25 -4.00 8.95
CA PHE A 62 1.83 -3.51 7.63
C PHE A 62 0.38 -3.02 7.64
N CYS A 63 -0.53 -3.80 8.24
CA CYS A 63 -1.93 -3.44 8.39
C CYS A 63 -2.11 -2.13 9.17
N GLN A 64 -1.45 -2.01 10.33
CA GLN A 64 -1.54 -0.80 11.16
C GLN A 64 -1.04 0.46 10.42
N LEU A 65 0.07 0.35 9.68
CA LEU A 65 0.62 1.46 8.89
C LEU A 65 -0.30 1.84 7.72
N LEU A 66 -0.93 0.86 7.07
CA LEU A 66 -1.94 1.12 6.03
C LEU A 66 -3.19 1.80 6.58
N ILE A 67 -3.69 1.37 7.74
CA ILE A 67 -4.82 2.01 8.41
C ILE A 67 -4.49 3.48 8.69
N GLN A 68 -3.28 3.78 9.18
CA GLN A 68 -2.84 5.16 9.40
C GLN A 68 -2.80 5.95 8.09
N ALA A 69 -2.22 5.38 7.02
CA ALA A 69 -2.16 6.02 5.71
C ALA A 69 -3.55 6.35 5.14
N VAL A 70 -4.51 5.42 5.24
CA VAL A 70 -5.90 5.62 4.83
C VAL A 70 -6.59 6.69 5.70
N LYS A 71 -6.38 6.66 7.02
CA LYS A 71 -6.95 7.68 7.92
C LYS A 71 -6.42 9.08 7.66
N ILE A 72 -5.13 9.22 7.31
CA ILE A 72 -4.52 10.50 6.94
C ILE A 72 -5.18 11.08 5.68
N ARG A 73 -5.48 10.24 4.68
CA ARG A 73 -6.22 10.67 3.48
C ARG A 73 -7.66 11.10 3.79
N GLY A 74 -8.30 10.46 4.78
CA GLY A 74 -9.60 10.88 5.28
C GLY A 74 -10.65 10.99 4.17
N THR A 75 -11.29 12.16 4.06
CA THR A 75 -12.36 12.43 3.07
C THR A 75 -11.87 12.49 1.63
N GLU A 76 -10.59 12.75 1.40
CA GLU A 76 -10.02 12.73 0.04
C GLU A 76 -10.09 11.33 -0.55
N GLY A 77 -10.17 10.29 0.29
CA GLY A 77 -10.42 8.92 -0.13
C GLY A 77 -9.19 8.24 -0.71
N VAL A 78 -9.35 6.98 -1.12
CA VAL A 78 -8.27 6.15 -1.65
C VAL A 78 -8.71 5.35 -2.87
N ASN A 79 -7.75 4.99 -3.72
CA ASN A 79 -7.95 4.03 -4.79
C ASN A 79 -7.97 2.61 -4.21
N VAL A 80 -9.18 2.16 -3.86
CA VAL A 80 -9.50 0.84 -3.28
C VAL A 80 -8.91 -0.31 -4.09
N LEU A 81 -9.03 -0.28 -5.42
CA LEU A 81 -8.56 -1.37 -6.28
C LEU A 81 -7.03 -1.48 -6.25
N SER A 82 -6.32 -0.35 -6.40
CA SER A 82 -4.85 -0.35 -6.34
C SER A 82 -4.31 -0.66 -4.94
N LEU A 83 -5.08 -0.33 -3.88
CA LEU A 83 -4.75 -0.72 -2.51
C LEU A 83 -4.86 -2.24 -2.34
N ALA A 84 -5.96 -2.84 -2.81
CA ALA A 84 -6.14 -4.28 -2.78
C ALA A 84 -5.01 -4.98 -3.55
N ASP A 85 -4.76 -4.58 -4.79
CA ASP A 85 -3.67 -5.15 -5.61
C ASP A 85 -2.30 -5.07 -4.92
N GLY A 86 -1.98 -3.93 -4.31
CA GLY A 86 -0.74 -3.78 -3.55
C GLY A 86 -0.68 -4.63 -2.27
N ILE A 87 -1.79 -4.85 -1.57
CA ILE A 87 -1.86 -5.73 -0.39
C ILE A 87 -1.65 -7.19 -0.80
N PHE A 88 -2.31 -7.65 -1.87
CA PHE A 88 -2.18 -9.02 -2.34
C PHE A 88 -0.75 -9.32 -2.79
N LEU A 89 -0.14 -8.40 -3.54
CA LEU A 89 1.25 -8.53 -3.94
C LEU A 89 2.21 -8.50 -2.74
N TRP A 90 1.99 -7.62 -1.76
CA TRP A 90 2.80 -7.59 -0.53
C TRP A 90 2.69 -8.90 0.27
N MET A 91 1.50 -9.48 0.37
CA MET A 91 1.29 -10.76 1.05
C MET A 91 2.01 -11.92 0.34
N GLU A 92 1.99 -11.96 -0.99
CA GLU A 92 2.76 -12.93 -1.77
C GLU A 92 4.27 -12.78 -1.53
N GLU A 93 4.79 -11.55 -1.56
CA GLU A 93 6.19 -11.27 -1.25
C GLU A 93 6.55 -11.66 0.19
N TRP A 94 5.66 -11.41 1.16
CA TRP A 94 5.85 -11.83 2.54
C TRP A 94 5.92 -13.36 2.66
N GLN A 95 4.96 -14.08 2.07
CA GLN A 95 4.94 -15.55 2.12
C GLN A 95 6.19 -16.17 1.48
N ARG A 96 6.68 -15.58 0.38
CA ARG A 96 7.95 -15.99 -0.24
C ARG A 96 9.14 -15.80 0.68
N ARG A 97 9.22 -14.66 1.39
CA ARG A 97 10.27 -14.41 2.39
C ARG A 97 10.23 -15.44 3.51
N GLU A 98 9.05 -15.73 4.07
CA GLU A 98 8.88 -16.75 5.12
C GLU A 98 9.31 -18.15 4.63
N ASN A 99 9.02 -18.46 3.37
CA ASN A 99 9.41 -19.72 2.74
C ASN A 99 10.86 -19.74 2.23
N HIS A 100 11.68 -18.73 2.54
CA HIS A 100 13.05 -18.57 2.06
C HIS A 100 13.19 -18.66 0.52
N GLN A 101 12.15 -18.25 -0.20
CA GLN A 101 12.12 -18.23 -1.66
C GLN A 101 12.77 -16.94 -2.19
N PRO A 102 13.39 -16.99 -3.38
CA PRO A 102 13.94 -15.80 -3.99
C PRO A 102 12.85 -14.78 -4.30
N GLU A 103 13.20 -13.50 -4.20
CA GLU A 103 12.34 -12.39 -4.65
C GLU A 103 12.08 -12.47 -6.17
N PHE A 104 11.04 -11.76 -6.63
CA PHE A 104 10.79 -11.59 -8.07
C PHE A 104 12.04 -11.05 -8.79
N ARG A 105 12.43 -11.71 -9.88
CA ARG A 105 13.62 -11.32 -10.67
C ARG A 105 13.44 -9.94 -11.30
N ASN A 106 12.24 -9.65 -11.77
CA ASN A 106 11.89 -8.35 -12.32
C ASN A 106 11.67 -7.34 -11.17
N PRO A 107 12.44 -6.25 -11.08
CA PRO A 107 12.27 -5.27 -10.00
C PRO A 107 10.91 -4.56 -10.07
N PHE A 108 10.27 -4.47 -11.24
CA PHE A 108 8.97 -3.81 -11.39
C PHE A 108 7.79 -4.68 -10.97
N GLU A 109 7.99 -5.99 -10.81
CA GLU A 109 7.03 -6.89 -10.16
C GLU A 109 7.04 -6.75 -8.63
N ARG A 110 8.03 -6.04 -8.08
CA ARG A 110 8.15 -5.88 -6.62
C ARG A 110 7.28 -4.74 -6.13
N ASN A 111 6.39 -5.01 -5.19
CA ASN A 111 5.45 -4.02 -4.67
C ASN A 111 6.17 -2.80 -4.11
N ARG A 112 7.26 -3.02 -3.37
CA ARG A 112 8.08 -1.94 -2.79
C ARG A 112 8.60 -0.97 -3.85
N ILE A 113 9.13 -1.48 -4.97
CA ILE A 113 9.67 -0.65 -6.06
C ILE A 113 8.54 0.08 -6.78
N ARG A 114 7.45 -0.63 -7.07
CA ARG A 114 6.25 -0.06 -7.70
C ARG A 114 5.69 1.10 -6.87
N TRP A 115 5.41 0.86 -5.59
CA TRP A 115 4.90 1.89 -4.69
C TRP A 115 5.87 3.07 -4.53
N ALA A 116 7.18 2.82 -4.45
CA ALA A 116 8.17 3.89 -4.36
C ALA A 116 8.14 4.80 -5.59
N ASN A 117 8.10 4.22 -6.80
CA ASN A 117 8.01 4.99 -8.03
C ASN A 117 6.72 5.81 -8.11
N GLU A 118 5.59 5.19 -7.79
CA GLU A 118 4.28 5.84 -7.77
C GLU A 118 4.22 6.99 -6.76
N TYR A 119 4.65 6.77 -5.52
CA TYR A 119 4.70 7.80 -4.49
C TYR A 119 5.60 8.98 -4.90
N LEU A 120 6.79 8.69 -5.44
CA LEU A 120 7.74 9.72 -5.84
C LEU A 120 7.23 10.56 -7.03
N SER A 121 6.42 9.98 -7.90
CA SER A 121 5.85 10.68 -9.06
C SER A 121 4.99 11.89 -8.68
N THR A 122 4.30 11.81 -7.52
CA THR A 122 3.45 12.88 -7.00
C THR A 122 4.13 13.68 -5.89
N SER A 123 5.02 13.06 -5.10
CA SER A 123 5.72 13.75 -4.01
C SER A 123 6.75 14.75 -4.52
N ARG A 124 7.36 14.50 -5.69
CA ARG A 124 8.33 15.39 -6.34
C ARG A 124 7.70 16.30 -7.41
N GLY A 125 6.39 16.17 -7.64
CA GLY A 125 5.64 17.04 -8.54
C GLY A 125 5.72 18.50 -8.07
N LYS A 126 6.16 19.37 -8.97
CA LYS A 126 6.28 20.83 -8.78
C LYS A 126 4.94 21.42 -8.36
#